data_AF-A0AAD4BX22-F1
#
_entry.id   AF-A0AAD4BX22-F1
#
_cell.length_a   1.000
_cell.length_b   1.000
_cell.length_c   1.000
_cell.angle_alpha   90.00
_cell.angle_beta   90.00
_cell.angle_gamma   90.00
#
_symmetry.space_group_name_H-M   'P 1'
#
loop_
_entity.id
_entity.type
_entity.pdbx_description
1 polymer ?
#
loop_
_entity_poly.entity_id
_entity_poly.type
_entity_poly.pdbx_seq_one_letter_code
_entity_poly.pdbx_strand_id
1 'polypeptide(L)'
;MEPELEAPGYKDAPWKVSETQNSPFGPTTPRKYSFKLTEMNFNDGFNEDDSCELVAIGLGLKQYYCGWTTNGVPCNTALLGQDVPLHLKTAHGANDTPRIECSWGNCGEVLNKGCLVRHVQEKHLEYRWPCPRCGAVFSRRGVMDTHRATCTA
;
A
#
# COMPACT_ATOMS: atom_id res chain seq x y z
N MET A 1 -32.58 28.83 -23.15
CA MET A 1 -32.86 27.40 -23.41
C MET A 1 -31.53 26.79 -23.79
N GLU A 2 -30.86 26.21 -22.81
CA GLU A 2 -29.65 25.41 -23.03
C GLU A 2 -30.05 24.10 -23.70
N PRO A 3 -29.40 23.67 -24.78
CA PRO A 3 -29.59 22.32 -25.30
C PRO A 3 -28.71 21.33 -24.51
N GLU A 4 -29.35 20.26 -24.06
CA GLU A 4 -28.75 19.09 -23.42
C GLU A 4 -27.65 18.48 -24.31
N LEU A 5 -26.47 18.23 -23.75
CA LEU A 5 -25.38 17.48 -24.39
C LEU A 5 -25.46 16.02 -23.94
N GLU A 6 -25.92 15.14 -24.84
CA GLU A 6 -25.81 13.69 -24.66
C GLU A 6 -24.34 13.24 -24.78
N ALA A 7 -23.87 12.42 -23.83
CA ALA A 7 -22.51 11.89 -23.84
C ALA A 7 -22.34 10.78 -24.91
N PRO A 8 -21.35 10.86 -25.82
CA PRO A 8 -21.14 9.84 -26.84
C PRO A 8 -20.58 8.53 -26.27
N GLY A 9 -21.17 7.44 -26.75
CA GLY A 9 -20.96 6.07 -26.28
C GLY A 9 -19.55 5.52 -26.43
N TYR A 10 -19.21 4.66 -25.47
CA TYR A 10 -18.02 3.83 -25.40
C TYR A 10 -17.94 2.86 -26.59
N LYS A 11 -17.35 3.27 -27.72
CA LYS A 11 -17.10 2.36 -28.85
C LYS A 11 -15.76 2.52 -29.55
N ASP A 12 -14.91 3.45 -29.12
CA ASP A 12 -13.66 3.78 -29.81
C ASP A 12 -12.41 3.71 -28.91
N ALA A 13 -12.29 2.66 -28.08
CA ALA A 13 -11.03 2.39 -27.38
C ALA A 13 -10.01 1.71 -28.34
N PRO A 14 -8.78 2.23 -28.49
CA PRO A 14 -7.88 1.93 -29.61
C PRO A 14 -7.00 0.67 -29.47
N TRP A 15 -7.28 -0.25 -28.54
CA TRP A 15 -6.47 -1.46 -28.40
C TRP A 15 -6.95 -2.54 -29.38
N LYS A 16 -6.37 -2.55 -30.59
CA LYS A 16 -6.46 -3.71 -31.49
C LYS A 16 -5.49 -4.79 -31.00
N VAL A 17 -6.00 -5.92 -30.53
CA VAL A 17 -5.21 -7.13 -30.34
C VAL A 17 -4.88 -7.73 -31.70
N SER A 18 -3.61 -7.68 -32.08
CA SER A 18 -3.07 -8.34 -33.28
C SER A 18 -2.79 -9.82 -32.98
N GLU A 19 -3.36 -10.69 -33.80
CA GLU A 19 -3.22 -12.14 -33.74
C GLU A 19 -1.86 -12.64 -34.27
N THR A 20 -1.40 -13.73 -33.65
CA THR A 20 -0.36 -14.71 -34.04
C THR A 20 1.12 -14.43 -33.75
N GLN A 21 1.65 -15.22 -32.80
CA GLN A 21 3.07 -15.52 -32.60
C GLN A 21 3.40 -16.80 -33.38
N ASN A 22 4.58 -16.92 -33.99
CA ASN A 22 5.16 -18.22 -34.32
C ASN A 22 6.27 -18.55 -33.33
N SER A 23 5.93 -19.36 -32.32
CA SER A 23 6.83 -19.97 -31.34
C SER A 23 6.97 -21.47 -31.65
N PRO A 24 8.15 -22.11 -31.48
CA PRO A 24 8.49 -23.38 -32.12
C PRO A 24 7.99 -24.64 -31.38
N PHE A 25 7.10 -24.51 -30.40
CA PHE A 25 6.53 -25.65 -29.68
C PHE A 25 5.20 -26.07 -30.31
N GLY A 26 5.09 -27.34 -30.69
CA GLY A 26 3.89 -27.94 -31.29
C GLY A 26 2.62 -27.77 -30.43
N PRO A 27 1.43 -28.10 -30.95
CA PRO A 27 0.15 -27.71 -30.35
C PRO A 27 0.00 -28.31 -28.96
N THR A 28 0.28 -27.51 -27.93
CA THR A 28 -0.14 -27.82 -26.57
C THR A 28 -1.64 -27.58 -26.55
N THR A 29 -2.42 -28.65 -26.42
CA THR A 29 -3.85 -28.55 -26.15
C THR A 29 -4.06 -27.56 -25.01
N PRO A 30 -4.98 -26.59 -25.14
CA PRO A 30 -5.29 -25.70 -24.04
C PRO A 30 -5.79 -26.60 -22.92
N ARG A 31 -5.03 -26.66 -21.82
CA ARG A 31 -5.46 -27.33 -20.61
C ARG A 31 -6.74 -26.62 -20.21
N LYS A 32 -7.89 -27.28 -20.39
CA LYS A 32 -9.21 -26.77 -19.99
C LYS A 32 -9.21 -26.70 -18.46
N TYR A 33 -8.65 -25.64 -17.91
CA TYR A 33 -8.96 -25.27 -16.55
C TYR A 33 -10.37 -24.70 -16.59
N SER A 34 -11.35 -25.57 -16.36
CA SER A 34 -12.66 -25.15 -15.90
C SER A 34 -12.48 -24.66 -14.46
N PHE A 35 -12.03 -23.41 -14.32
CA PHE A 35 -11.95 -22.75 -13.02
C PHE A 35 -13.39 -22.45 -12.60
N LYS A 36 -13.92 -23.22 -11.65
CA LYS A 36 -15.26 -22.96 -11.12
C LYS A 36 -15.16 -21.71 -10.25
N LEU A 37 -15.77 -20.61 -10.67
CA LEU A 37 -15.86 -19.36 -9.89
C LEU A 37 -16.52 -19.56 -8.51
N THR A 38 -17.15 -20.71 -8.28
CA THR A 38 -17.78 -21.11 -7.01
C THR A 38 -16.79 -21.46 -5.89
N GLU A 39 -15.48 -21.47 -6.16
CA GLU A 39 -14.44 -21.77 -5.15
C GLU A 39 -13.68 -20.51 -4.67
N MET A 40 -14.04 -19.33 -5.18
CA MET A 40 -13.51 -18.07 -4.66
C MET A 40 -14.35 -17.66 -3.44
N ASN A 41 -13.72 -17.68 -2.26
CA ASN A 41 -14.35 -17.26 -1.01
C ASN A 41 -14.38 -15.72 -0.96
N PHE A 42 -15.42 -15.12 -1.53
CA PHE A 42 -15.63 -13.68 -1.46
C PHE A 42 -16.10 -13.29 -0.06
N ASN A 43 -15.68 -12.10 0.42
CA ASN A 43 -16.25 -11.55 1.63
C ASN A 43 -17.63 -10.94 1.31
N ASP A 44 -18.67 -11.77 1.41
CA ASP A 44 -20.06 -11.35 1.16
C ASP A 44 -20.56 -10.29 2.18
N GLY A 45 -19.81 -10.07 3.26
CA GLY A 45 -20.10 -9.11 4.34
C GLY A 45 -19.12 -7.94 4.41
N PHE A 46 -18.62 -7.47 3.26
CA PHE A 46 -17.64 -6.38 3.20
C PHE A 46 -18.16 -5.12 3.93
N ASN A 47 -17.40 -4.66 4.92
CA ASN A 47 -17.76 -3.55 5.79
C ASN A 47 -16.62 -2.50 5.91
N GLU A 48 -16.80 -1.53 6.80
CA GLU A 48 -15.84 -0.45 7.02
C GLU A 48 -14.50 -0.95 7.59
N ASP A 49 -14.51 -1.98 8.45
CA ASP A 49 -13.27 -2.58 8.95
C ASP A 49 -12.51 -3.29 7.83
N ASP A 50 -13.21 -3.98 6.91
CA ASP A 50 -12.59 -4.56 5.72
C ASP A 50 -11.96 -3.48 4.83
N SER A 51 -12.63 -2.34 4.68
CA SER A 51 -12.08 -1.19 3.96
C SER A 51 -10.78 -0.70 4.60
N CYS A 52 -10.74 -0.59 5.92
CA CYS A 52 -9.54 -0.21 6.66
C CYS A 52 -8.43 -1.28 6.55
N GLU A 53 -8.78 -2.55 6.49
CA GLU A 53 -7.82 -3.64 6.35
C GLU A 53 -7.22 -3.68 4.94
N LEU A 54 -8.00 -3.40 3.90
CA LEU A 54 -7.46 -3.23 2.54
C LEU A 54 -6.45 -2.07 2.48
N VAL A 55 -6.69 -0.98 3.20
CA VAL A 55 -5.70 0.10 3.33
C VAL A 55 -4.43 -0.42 4.02
N ALA A 56 -4.57 -1.18 5.11
CA ALA A 56 -3.43 -1.75 5.83
C ALA A 56 -2.59 -2.67 4.93
N ILE A 57 -3.24 -3.57 4.19
CA ILE A 57 -2.62 -4.47 3.22
C ILE A 57 -1.91 -3.66 2.12
N GLY A 58 -2.59 -2.66 1.56
CA GLY A 58 -2.03 -1.80 0.51
C GLY A 58 -0.77 -1.05 0.97
N LEU A 59 -0.80 -0.50 2.19
CA LEU A 59 0.38 0.14 2.79
C LEU A 59 1.51 -0.86 3.05
N GLY A 60 1.17 -2.07 3.50
CA GLY A 60 2.12 -3.15 3.78
C GLY A 60 2.80 -3.70 2.52
N LEU A 61 2.09 -3.80 1.41
CA LEU A 61 2.59 -4.30 0.13
C LEU A 61 3.19 -3.21 -0.77
N LYS A 62 3.04 -1.93 -0.42
CA LYS A 62 3.69 -0.85 -1.15
C LYS A 62 5.21 -0.96 -0.99
N GLN A 63 5.91 -0.87 -2.10
CA GLN A 63 7.37 -0.88 -2.14
C GLN A 63 7.93 0.50 -1.78
N TYR A 64 8.99 0.51 -0.98
CA TYR A 64 9.74 1.68 -0.56
C TYR A 64 11.24 1.44 -0.69
N TYR A 65 12.01 2.53 -0.63
CA TYR A 65 13.46 2.49 -0.53
C TYR A 65 13.88 3.00 0.84
N CYS A 66 14.73 2.24 1.54
CA CYS A 66 15.24 2.65 2.84
C CYS A 66 16.13 3.90 2.70
N GLY A 67 15.72 5.01 3.30
CA GLY A 67 16.51 6.25 3.35
C GLY A 67 17.42 6.37 4.57
N TRP A 68 17.56 5.30 5.37
CA TRP A 68 18.45 5.32 6.53
C TRP A 68 19.89 5.55 6.10
N THR A 69 20.58 6.44 6.82
CA THR A 69 21.96 6.81 6.53
C THR A 69 22.89 6.28 7.61
N THR A 70 23.92 5.54 7.21
CA THR A 70 24.97 5.04 8.11
C THR A 70 26.29 5.63 7.66
N ASN A 71 26.94 6.43 8.51
CA ASN A 71 28.20 7.13 8.18
C ASN A 71 28.12 7.96 6.88
N GLY A 72 26.98 8.62 6.64
CA GLY A 72 26.76 9.43 5.44
C GLY A 72 26.37 8.66 4.19
N VAL A 73 26.29 7.32 4.24
CA VAL A 73 25.87 6.49 3.10
C VAL A 73 24.41 6.05 3.27
N PRO A 74 23.51 6.35 2.31
CA PRO A 74 22.13 5.90 2.35
C PRO A 74 22.02 4.40 2.05
N CYS A 75 21.13 3.71 2.76
CA CYS A 75 20.93 2.27 2.62
C CYS A 75 20.36 1.87 1.26
N ASN A 76 19.32 2.56 0.80
CA ASN A 76 18.63 2.38 -0.48
C ASN A 76 18.14 0.95 -0.78
N THR A 77 18.02 0.09 0.22
CA THR A 77 17.43 -1.25 0.06
C THR A 77 15.96 -1.09 -0.32
N ALA A 78 15.50 -1.86 -1.31
CA ALA A 78 14.08 -1.95 -1.64
C ALA A 78 13.40 -2.93 -0.68
N LEU A 79 12.29 -2.51 -0.08
CA LEU A 79 11.51 -3.35 0.83
C LEU A 79 10.02 -3.02 0.78
N LEU A 80 9.18 -3.94 1.23
CA LEU A 80 7.75 -3.69 1.39
C LEU A 80 7.50 -2.97 2.72
N GLY A 81 6.42 -2.19 2.80
CA GLY A 81 6.04 -1.44 4.00
C GLY A 81 5.95 -2.30 5.27
N GLN A 82 5.51 -3.56 5.13
CA GLN A 82 5.44 -4.52 6.23
C GLN A 82 6.82 -4.98 6.74
N ASP A 83 7.86 -4.91 5.92
CA ASP A 83 9.21 -5.38 6.25
C ASP A 83 10.06 -4.30 6.93
N VAL A 84 9.63 -3.04 6.89
CA VAL A 84 10.32 -1.88 7.49
C VAL A 84 10.73 -2.13 8.95
N PRO A 85 9.85 -2.62 9.85
CA PRO A 85 10.20 -2.77 11.25
C PRO A 85 11.35 -3.78 11.46
N LEU A 86 11.32 -4.89 10.72
CA LEU A 86 12.36 -5.90 10.79
C LEU A 86 13.66 -5.37 10.17
N HIS A 87 13.58 -4.73 9.00
CA HIS A 87 14.71 -4.15 8.31
C HIS A 87 15.44 -3.11 9.17
N LEU A 88 14.72 -2.18 9.79
CA LEU A 88 15.31 -1.17 10.68
C LEU A 88 16.06 -1.81 11.86
N LYS A 89 15.51 -2.89 12.43
CA LYS A 89 16.15 -3.62 13.52
C LYS A 89 17.40 -4.36 13.06
N THR A 90 17.35 -5.09 11.95
CA THR A 90 18.42 -6.01 11.54
C THR A 90 19.52 -5.32 10.73
N ALA A 91 19.18 -4.35 9.88
CA ALA A 91 20.14 -3.66 9.03
C ALA A 91 20.79 -2.44 9.72
N HIS A 92 20.08 -1.80 10.66
CA HIS A 92 20.52 -0.54 11.25
C HIS A 92 20.64 -0.55 12.78
N GLY A 93 20.32 -1.67 13.45
CA GLY A 93 20.33 -1.73 14.92
C GLY A 93 19.37 -0.70 15.54
N ALA A 94 18.36 -0.25 14.79
CA ALA A 94 17.46 0.83 15.18
C ALA A 94 16.38 0.32 16.16
N ASN A 95 16.84 -0.38 17.20
CA ASN A 95 16.09 -0.95 18.30
C ASN A 95 16.95 -1.23 19.54
N ASP A 96 18.25 -0.93 19.49
CA ASP A 96 19.23 -1.36 20.50
C ASP A 96 19.22 -0.47 21.75
N THR A 97 18.86 0.81 21.58
CA THR A 97 18.82 1.81 22.66
C THR A 97 17.38 2.23 22.99
N PRO A 98 17.10 2.71 24.23
CA PRO A 98 15.77 3.20 24.60
C PRO A 98 15.38 4.48 23.84
N ARG A 99 16.37 5.31 23.51
CA ARG A 99 16.25 6.50 22.67
C ARG A 99 17.05 6.29 21.40
N ILE A 100 16.39 6.46 20.26
CA ILE A 100 16.95 6.21 18.94
C ILE A 100 16.81 7.51 18.15
N GLU A 101 17.92 7.95 17.56
CA GLU A 101 17.91 9.06 16.61
C GLU A 101 17.56 8.53 15.22
N CYS A 102 16.57 9.13 14.56
CA CYS A 102 16.21 8.77 13.20
C CYS A 102 17.25 9.28 12.20
N SER A 103 18.03 8.37 11.61
CA SER A 103 19.03 8.71 10.59
C SER A 103 18.48 8.63 9.16
N TRP A 104 17.16 8.61 8.98
CA TRP A 104 16.53 8.59 7.66
C TRP A 104 16.66 9.95 6.99
N GLY A 105 17.40 10.03 5.87
CA GLY A 105 17.59 11.26 5.11
C GLY A 105 18.02 12.46 5.97
N ASN A 106 18.87 12.25 6.98
CA ASN A 106 19.28 13.26 7.96
C ASN A 106 18.13 13.86 8.79
N CYS A 107 17.09 13.09 9.11
CA CYS A 107 15.95 13.54 9.92
C CYS A 107 16.34 14.05 11.31
N GLY A 108 17.17 13.31 12.06
CA GLY A 108 17.71 13.70 13.37
C GLY A 108 16.70 13.71 14.53
N GLU A 109 15.47 13.26 14.33
CA GLU A 109 14.47 13.23 15.41
C GLU A 109 14.80 12.13 16.43
N VAL A 110 14.91 12.49 17.71
CA VAL A 110 15.19 11.55 18.80
C VAL A 110 13.87 11.00 19.35
N LEU A 111 13.68 9.69 19.18
CA LEU A 111 12.43 9.00 19.48
C LEU A 111 12.66 7.91 20.53
N ASN A 112 11.61 7.58 21.27
CA ASN A 112 11.61 6.34 22.05
C ASN A 112 11.57 5.15 21.09
N LYS A 113 12.21 4.04 21.49
CA LYS A 113 12.21 2.77 20.75
C LYS A 113 10.84 2.35 20.18
N GLY A 114 9.79 2.41 21.00
CA GLY A 114 8.42 2.05 20.56
C GLY A 114 7.77 3.04 19.58
N CYS A 115 8.33 4.24 19.42
CA CYS A 115 7.83 5.27 18.51
C CYS A 115 8.55 5.30 17.17
N LEU A 116 9.74 4.70 17.05
CA LEU A 116 10.56 4.81 15.84
C LEU A 116 9.83 4.30 14.60
N VAL A 117 9.34 3.05 14.64
CA VAL A 117 8.66 2.43 13.48
C VAL A 117 7.48 3.28 13.02
N ARG A 118 6.68 3.74 13.99
CA ARG A 118 5.55 4.63 13.73
C ARG A 118 6.00 5.95 13.10
N HIS A 119 7.04 6.59 13.64
CA HIS A 119 7.61 7.81 13.08
C HIS A 119 8.03 7.59 11.63
N VAL A 120 8.75 6.50 11.32
CA VAL A 120 9.20 6.20 9.96
C VAL A 120 8.01 6.01 9.03
N GLN A 121 7.01 5.23 9.43
CA GLN A 121 5.80 5.01 8.65
C GLN A 121 5.05 6.32 8.36
N GLU A 122 4.91 7.21 9.35
CA GLU A 122 4.20 8.48 9.19
C GLU A 122 4.99 9.52 8.38
N LYS A 123 6.30 9.65 8.63
CA LYS A 123 7.13 10.76 8.13
C LYS A 123 7.87 10.43 6.84
N HIS A 124 8.29 9.18 6.66
CA HIS A 124 9.18 8.80 5.56
C HIS A 124 8.50 7.89 4.54
N LEU A 125 7.53 7.09 4.98
CA LEU A 125 6.72 6.26 4.09
C LEU A 125 5.35 6.88 3.79
N GLU A 126 5.04 7.98 4.46
CA GLU A 126 3.81 8.76 4.29
C GLU A 126 2.54 7.91 4.40
N TYR A 127 2.47 7.06 5.43
CA TYR A 127 1.29 6.24 5.67
C TYR A 127 0.06 7.13 5.91
N ARG A 128 -1.00 6.86 5.15
CA ARG A 128 -2.26 7.60 5.20
C ARG A 128 -3.43 6.64 5.38
N TRP A 129 -4.32 7.02 6.28
CA TRP A 129 -5.49 6.24 6.70
C TRP A 129 -6.74 7.07 6.41
N PRO A 130 -7.37 6.89 5.23
CA PRO A 130 -8.63 7.54 4.90
C PRO A 130 -9.77 6.92 5.70
N CYS A 131 -10.69 7.75 6.19
CA CYS A 131 -11.95 7.29 6.78
C CYS A 131 -12.84 6.72 5.67
N PRO A 132 -13.41 5.50 5.82
CA PRO A 132 -14.28 4.90 4.81
C PRO A 132 -15.63 5.61 4.66
N ARG A 133 -16.03 6.46 5.63
CA ARG A 133 -17.29 7.21 5.59
C ARG A 133 -17.15 8.54 4.86
N CYS A 134 -16.26 9.41 5.34
CA CYS A 134 -16.14 10.79 4.85
C CYS A 134 -14.86 11.07 4.02
N GLY A 135 -13.95 10.10 3.89
CA GLY A 135 -12.70 10.26 3.16
C GLY A 135 -11.63 11.11 3.86
N ALA A 136 -11.89 11.64 5.07
CA ALA A 136 -10.89 12.39 5.84
C ALA A 136 -9.63 11.54 6.06
N VAL A 137 -8.45 12.13 5.82
CA VAL A 137 -7.18 11.41 5.82
C VAL A 137 -6.40 11.68 7.10
N PHE A 138 -6.00 10.60 7.78
CA PHE A 138 -5.22 10.66 8.99
C PHE A 138 -3.83 10.04 8.79
N SER A 139 -2.84 10.47 9.58
CA SER A 139 -1.51 9.84 9.57
C SER A 139 -1.46 8.50 10.33
N ARG A 140 -2.46 8.21 11.17
CA ARG A 140 -2.49 7.05 12.07
C ARG A 140 -3.83 6.32 12.02
N ARG A 141 -3.79 4.98 11.98
CA ARG A 141 -4.97 4.09 12.04
C ARG A 141 -5.83 4.40 13.26
N GLY A 142 -5.26 4.38 14.48
CA GLY A 142 -6.04 4.61 15.70
C GLY A 142 -6.69 6.00 15.80
N VAL A 143 -6.12 7.02 15.16
CA VAL A 143 -6.75 8.36 15.09
C VAL A 143 -7.94 8.34 14.13
N MET A 144 -7.76 7.70 12.97
CA MET A 144 -8.86 7.47 12.03
C MET A 144 -9.97 6.64 12.67
N ASP A 145 -9.65 5.58 13.42
CA ASP A 145 -10.64 4.74 14.12
C ASP A 145 -11.45 5.53 15.14
N THR A 146 -10.78 6.36 15.93
CA THR A 146 -11.44 7.24 16.91
C THR A 146 -12.38 8.23 16.22
N HIS A 147 -11.94 8.80 15.09
CA HIS A 147 -12.78 9.66 14.27
C HIS A 147 -13.97 8.90 13.67
N ARG A 148 -13.73 7.71 13.12
CA ARG A 148 -14.75 6.85 12.48
C ARG A 148 -15.89 6.51 13.43
N ALA A 149 -15.59 6.28 14.71
CA ALA A 149 -16.60 5.98 15.73
C ALA A 149 -17.68 7.07 15.88
N THR A 150 -17.34 8.34 15.62
CA THR A 150 -18.27 9.48 15.69
C THR A 150 -18.57 10.10 14.33
N CYS A 151 -17.94 9.60 13.26
CA CYS A 151 -18.12 10.09 11.90
C CYS A 151 -19.49 9.67 11.38
N THR A 152 -20.29 10.66 11.00
CA THR A 152 -21.51 10.49 10.20
C THR A 152 -21.15 10.84 8.76
N ALA A 153 -21.58 9.98 7.82
CA ALA A 153 -21.29 10.11 6.40
C ALA A 153 -21.97 11.34 5.78
#